data_AF-A0A6N9BC62-F1
#
_entry.id   AF-A0A6N9BC62-F1
#
_cell.length_a   1.000
_cell.length_b   1.000
_cell.length_c   1.000
_cell.angle_alpha   90.00
_cell.angle_beta   90.00
_cell.angle_gamma   90.00
#
_symmetry.space_group_name_H-M   'P 1'
#
loop_
_entity.id
_entity.type
_entity.pdbx_description
1 polymer ?
#
loop_
_entity_poly.entity_id
_entity_poly.type
_entity_poly.pdbx_seq_one_letter_code
_entity_poly.pdbx_strand_id
1 'polypeptide(L)'
;MRAHDAAVRATLDFIETRLLRTRRWSREERRSVQVNAPMLVAATFRHVTSRNNDPQLHTHCVIANMTRDGEQWRSAEIGLLRRSEKLIGAFYRNELAHRLRREGR
;
A
#
# COMPACT_ATOMS: atom_id res chain seq x y z
N MET A 1 6.62 -18.79 -1.89
CA MET A 1 6.82 -17.49 -2.58
C MET A 1 5.54 -16.95 -3.21
N ARG A 2 4.76 -17.73 -3.97
CA ARG A 2 3.48 -17.26 -4.54
C ARG A 2 2.50 -16.67 -3.49
N ALA A 3 2.34 -17.33 -2.34
CA ALA A 3 1.50 -16.81 -1.25
C ALA A 3 1.98 -15.44 -0.73
N HIS A 4 3.29 -15.20 -0.67
CA HIS A 4 3.87 -13.91 -0.30
C HIS A 4 3.54 -12.83 -1.33
N ASP A 5 3.78 -13.10 -2.61
CA ASP A 5 3.51 -12.15 -3.70
C ASP A 5 2.03 -11.77 -3.76
N ALA A 6 1.15 -12.75 -3.58
CA ALA A 6 -0.29 -12.54 -3.55
C ALA A 6 -0.73 -11.71 -2.32
N ALA A 7 -0.14 -11.95 -1.14
CA ALA A 7 -0.42 -11.17 0.05
C ALA A 7 0.09 -9.72 -0.08
N VAL A 8 1.26 -9.51 -0.71
CA VAL A 8 1.78 -8.17 -1.03
C VAL A 8 0.82 -7.44 -1.96
N ARG A 9 0.36 -8.09 -3.04
CA ARG A 9 -0.58 -7.50 -3.99
C ARG A 9 -1.91 -7.12 -3.32
N ALA A 10 -2.52 -8.04 -2.58
CA ALA A 10 -3.76 -7.76 -1.85
C ALA A 10 -3.60 -6.59 -0.85
N THR A 11 -2.43 -6.46 -0.25
CA THR A 11 -2.12 -5.34 0.66
C THR A 11 -2.02 -4.01 -0.09
N LEU A 12 -1.42 -4.00 -1.29
CA LEU A 12 -1.37 -2.81 -2.15
C LEU A 12 -2.76 -2.40 -2.63
N ASP A 13 -3.61 -3.37 -3.00
CA ASP A 13 -5.01 -3.13 -3.38
C ASP A 13 -5.81 -2.54 -2.19
N PHE A 14 -5.57 -3.04 -0.97
CA PHE A 14 -6.15 -2.47 0.24
C PHE A 14 -5.69 -1.03 0.49
N ILE A 15 -4.40 -0.74 0.30
CA ILE A 15 -3.84 0.60 0.40
C ILE A 15 -4.53 1.53 -0.62
N GLU A 16 -4.58 1.14 -1.89
CA GLU A 16 -5.18 1.91 -2.98
C GLU A 16 -6.65 2.24 -2.70
N THR A 17 -7.44 1.24 -2.31
CA THR A 17 -8.89 1.38 -2.18
C THR A 17 -9.33 2.03 -0.86
N ARG A 18 -8.57 1.83 0.23
CA ARG A 18 -9.00 2.26 1.57
C ARG A 18 -8.20 3.44 2.13
N LEU A 19 -6.92 3.54 1.81
CA LEU A 19 -5.99 4.42 2.51
C LEU A 19 -5.38 5.52 1.63
N LEU A 20 -5.34 5.35 0.32
CA LEU A 20 -4.77 6.33 -0.58
C LEU A 20 -5.63 7.58 -0.65
N ARG A 21 -5.00 8.74 -0.42
CA ARG A 21 -5.63 10.05 -0.41
C ARG A 21 -4.79 11.03 -1.22
N THR A 22 -5.41 12.13 -1.61
CA THR A 22 -4.71 13.33 -2.08
C THR A 22 -5.32 14.57 -1.44
N ARG A 23 -4.68 15.72 -1.62
CA ARG A 23 -5.20 17.02 -1.17
C ARG A 23 -5.70 17.83 -2.36
N ARG A 24 -6.85 18.47 -2.17
CA ARG A 24 -7.38 19.48 -3.10
C ARG A 24 -7.91 20.69 -2.33
N TRP A 25 -7.93 21.85 -2.98
CA TRP A 25 -8.59 23.03 -2.42
C TRP A 25 -10.11 22.87 -2.53
N SER A 26 -10.82 23.00 -1.41
CA SER A 26 -12.29 23.07 -1.38
C SER A 26 -12.71 24.54 -1.39
N ARG A 27 -13.52 24.94 -2.38
CA ARG A 27 -14.10 26.29 -2.44
C ARG A 27 -15.16 26.50 -1.35
N GLU A 28 -15.94 25.46 -1.06
CA GLU A 28 -16.98 25.46 -0.02
C GLU A 28 -16.36 25.63 1.37
N GLU A 29 -15.36 24.82 1.71
CA GLU A 29 -14.72 24.86 3.04
C GLU A 29 -13.59 25.91 3.13
N ARG A 30 -13.27 26.60 2.02
CA ARG A 30 -12.19 27.59 1.90
C ARG A 30 -10.85 27.10 2.47
N ARG A 31 -10.54 25.82 2.28
CA ARG A 31 -9.31 25.19 2.80
C ARG A 31 -8.87 24.00 1.95
N SER A 32 -7.65 23.51 2.19
CA SER A 32 -7.19 22.23 1.65
C SER A 32 -7.86 21.06 2.39
N VAL A 33 -8.47 20.14 1.64
CA VAL A 33 -9.16 18.96 2.16
C VAL A 33 -8.53 17.68 1.60
N GLN A 34 -8.59 16.60 2.38
CA GLN A 34 -8.15 15.28 1.94
C GLN A 34 -9.31 14.55 1.27
N VAL A 35 -9.08 13.97 0.10
CA VAL A 35 -10.08 13.19 -0.65
C VAL A 35 -9.52 11.84 -1.08
N ASN A 36 -10.42 10.88 -1.32
CA ASN A 36 -10.07 9.57 -1.87
C ASN A 36 -9.48 9.74 -3.28
N ALA A 37 -8.41 9.02 -3.57
CA ALA A 37 -7.79 8.98 -4.89
C ALA A 37 -7.41 7.53 -5.20
N PRO A 38 -8.25 6.79 -5.96
CA PRO A 38 -8.12 5.34 -6.09
C PRO A 38 -7.18 4.94 -7.24
N MET A 39 -6.02 5.59 -7.35
CA MET A 39 -5.00 5.19 -8.32
C MET A 39 -3.62 5.19 -7.66
N LEU A 40 -3.14 4.00 -7.33
CA LEU A 40 -1.83 3.76 -6.76
C LEU A 40 -0.84 3.39 -7.87
N VAL A 41 0.31 4.08 -7.91
CA VAL A 41 1.43 3.69 -8.77
C VAL A 41 2.55 3.18 -7.86
N ALA A 42 2.90 1.90 -7.98
CA ALA A 42 3.95 1.28 -7.17
C ALA A 42 4.80 0.29 -7.97
N ALA A 43 6.10 0.26 -7.67
CA ALA A 43 7.03 -0.77 -8.14
C ALA A 43 7.38 -1.73 -6.99
N THR A 44 7.39 -3.04 -7.26
CA THR A 44 7.66 -4.07 -6.26
C THR A 44 8.99 -4.79 -6.53
N PHE A 45 9.84 -4.88 -5.51
CA PHE A 45 11.17 -5.50 -5.58
C PHE A 45 11.29 -6.55 -4.48
N ARG A 46 11.28 -7.83 -4.86
CA ARG A 46 11.35 -8.96 -3.91
C ARG A 46 12.79 -9.39 -3.66
N HIS A 47 13.14 -9.54 -2.40
CA HIS A 47 14.44 -10.03 -1.92
C HIS A 47 14.24 -11.22 -0.98
N VAL A 48 15.33 -11.97 -0.72
CA VAL A 48 15.28 -13.23 0.05
C VAL A 48 16.28 -13.29 1.21
N THR A 49 17.17 -12.30 1.34
CA THR A 49 18.20 -12.23 2.39
C THR A 49 18.05 -10.96 3.22
N SER A 50 18.42 -11.06 4.49
CA SER A 50 18.51 -9.91 5.40
C SER A 50 19.81 -9.14 5.18
N ARG A 51 19.97 -8.01 5.88
CA ARG A 51 21.25 -7.27 5.92
C ARG A 51 22.40 -8.08 6.50
N ASN A 52 22.09 -9.08 7.34
CA ASN A 52 23.06 -9.99 7.94
C ASN A 52 23.24 -11.29 7.13
N ASN A 53 22.68 -11.35 5.91
CA ASN A 53 22.66 -12.53 5.03
C ASN A 53 21.82 -13.73 5.55
N ASP A 54 20.97 -13.53 6.54
CA ASP A 54 20.02 -14.56 6.99
C ASP A 54 18.85 -14.71 6.00
N PRO A 55 18.19 -15.88 5.93
CA PRO A 55 16.96 -16.03 5.16
C PRO A 55 15.85 -15.06 5.62
N GLN A 56 15.46 -14.15 4.73
CA GLN A 56 14.42 -13.14 5.01
C GLN A 56 13.69 -12.76 3.72
N LEU A 57 12.62 -13.48 3.40
CA LEU A 57 11.74 -13.15 2.27
C LEU A 57 10.99 -11.83 2.55
N HIS A 58 11.22 -10.81 1.73
CA HIS A 58 10.53 -9.52 1.83
C HIS A 58 10.37 -8.86 0.44
N THR A 59 9.44 -7.92 0.34
CA THR A 59 9.22 -7.12 -0.87
C THR A 59 9.19 -5.64 -0.54
N HIS A 60 10.07 -4.86 -1.18
CA HIS A 60 10.00 -3.41 -1.18
C HIS A 60 8.91 -2.96 -2.15
N CYS A 61 7.91 -2.25 -1.64
CA CYS A 61 6.87 -1.62 -2.46
C CYS A 61 7.13 -0.12 -2.51
N VAL A 62 7.77 0.36 -3.57
CA VAL A 62 8.06 1.77 -3.76
C VAL A 62 6.84 2.43 -4.38
N ILE A 63 6.10 3.19 -3.57
CA ILE A 63 4.91 3.93 -3.99
C ILE A 63 5.37 5.31 -4.50
N ALA A 64 5.01 5.64 -5.74
CA ALA A 64 5.28 6.95 -6.30
C ALA A 64 4.42 8.01 -5.60
N ASN A 65 4.98 9.21 -5.39
CA ASN A 65 4.23 10.35 -4.82
C ASN A 65 3.29 10.98 -5.86
N MET A 66 2.43 10.16 -6.45
CA MET A 66 1.47 10.56 -7.47
C MET A 66 0.20 9.71 -7.40
N THR A 67 -0.93 10.33 -7.65
CA THR A 67 -2.23 9.68 -7.78
C THR A 67 -3.14 10.54 -8.66
N ARG A 68 -4.23 9.95 -9.16
CA ARG A 68 -5.14 10.60 -10.10
C ARG A 68 -6.43 11.04 -9.40
N ASP A 69 -6.78 12.31 -9.55
CA ASP A 69 -8.02 12.94 -9.09
C ASP A 69 -8.76 13.49 -10.31
N GLY A 70 -9.68 12.68 -10.85
CA GLY A 70 -10.31 12.94 -12.16
C GLY A 70 -9.29 12.87 -13.30
N GLU A 71 -9.06 13.99 -13.98
CA GLU A 71 -8.07 14.10 -15.07
C GLU A 71 -6.70 14.63 -14.60
N GLN A 72 -6.60 15.07 -13.34
CA GLN A 72 -5.42 15.73 -12.82
C GLN A 72 -4.54 14.76 -12.03
N TRP A 73 -3.24 14.82 -12.27
CA TRP A 73 -2.25 14.19 -11.40
C TRP A 73 -1.95 15.07 -10.20
N ARG A 74 -1.92 14.46 -9.01
CA ARG A 74 -1.62 15.14 -7.74
C ARG A 74 -0.67 14.31 -6.92
N SER A 75 -0.03 14.92 -5.93
CA SER A 75 0.75 14.21 -4.93
C SER A 75 -0.12 13.28 -4.08
N ALA A 76 0.42 12.15 -3.69
CA ALA A 76 -0.22 11.26 -2.72
C ALA A 76 -0.09 11.86 -1.31
N GLU A 77 -1.17 11.85 -0.53
CA GLU A 77 -1.15 12.25 0.87
C GLU A 77 -0.67 11.08 1.75
N ILE A 78 0.53 11.23 2.31
CA ILE A 78 1.21 10.15 3.04
C ILE A 78 0.70 10.01 4.50
N GLY A 79 0.02 11.04 5.02
CA GLY A 79 -0.35 11.11 6.44
C GLY A 79 -1.19 9.93 6.93
N LEU A 80 -2.19 9.49 6.15
CA LEU A 80 -3.02 8.34 6.51
C LEU A 80 -2.23 7.02 6.41
N LEU A 81 -1.42 6.84 5.36
CA LEU A 81 -0.58 5.65 5.20
C LEU A 81 0.36 5.45 6.38
N ARG A 82 1.04 6.52 6.82
CA ARG A 82 1.92 6.48 8.01
C ARG A 82 1.16 6.09 9.27
N ARG A 83 0.00 6.68 9.53
CA ARG A 83 -0.81 6.33 10.72
C ARG A 83 -1.36 4.90 10.66
N SER A 84 -1.51 4.34 9.47
CA SER A 84 -2.05 2.99 9.25
C SER A 84 -0.97 1.90 9.11
N GLU A 85 0.31 2.19 9.36
CA GLU A 85 1.41 1.22 9.20
C GLU A 85 1.15 -0.13 9.90
N LYS A 86 0.72 -0.09 11.17
CA LYS A 86 0.41 -1.30 11.95
C LYS A 86 -0.76 -2.09 11.34
N LEU A 87 -1.78 -1.40 10.84
CA LEU A 87 -2.94 -1.99 10.17
C LEU A 87 -2.51 -2.64 8.86
N ILE A 88 -1.71 -1.97 8.05
CA ILE A 88 -1.17 -2.49 6.78
C ILE A 88 -0.37 -3.77 7.05
N GLY A 89 0.51 -3.76 8.05
CA GLY A 89 1.29 -4.94 8.44
C GLY A 89 0.43 -6.10 8.95
N ALA A 90 -0.64 -5.80 9.71
CA ALA A 90 -1.59 -6.82 10.17
C ALA A 90 -2.39 -7.42 9.01
N PHE A 91 -2.84 -6.59 8.07
CA PHE A 91 -3.55 -7.02 6.86
C PHE A 91 -2.68 -7.96 6.02
N TYR A 92 -1.44 -7.58 5.74
CA TYR A 92 -0.49 -8.42 5.02
C TYR A 92 -0.29 -9.79 5.69
N ARG A 93 -0.06 -9.82 7.02
CA ARG A 93 0.13 -11.10 7.74
C ARG A 93 -1.13 -11.96 7.72
N ASN A 94 -2.31 -11.35 7.80
CA ASN A 94 -3.57 -12.06 7.71
C ASN A 94 -3.76 -12.67 6.31
N GLU A 95 -3.53 -11.90 5.24
CA GLU A 95 -3.57 -12.37 3.85
C GLU A 95 -2.58 -13.53 3.62
N LEU A 96 -1.35 -13.39 4.12
CA LEU A 96 -0.34 -14.43 3.99
C LEU A 96 -0.78 -15.71 4.72
N ALA A 97 -1.22 -15.60 5.98
CA ALA A 97 -1.67 -16.74 6.77
C ALA A 97 -2.89 -17.43 6.13
N HIS A 98 -3.86 -16.67 5.64
CA HIS A 98 -5.02 -17.19 4.95
C HIS A 98 -4.63 -18.02 3.72
N ARG A 99 -3.68 -17.51 2.92
CA ARG A 99 -3.20 -18.19 1.70
C ARG A 99 -2.39 -19.44 2.01
N LEU A 100 -1.51 -19.39 3.00
CA LEU A 100 -0.75 -20.56 3.45
C LEU A 100 -1.67 -21.68 3.93
N ARG A 101 -2.71 -21.35 4.72
CA ARG A 101 -3.71 -22.34 5.18
C ARG A 101 -4.44 -23.01 4.02
N ARG A 102 -4.78 -22.26 2.96
CA ARG A 102 -5.41 -22.80 1.74
C ARG A 102 -4.48 -23.72 0.95
N GLU A 103 -3.17 -23.54 1.08
CA GLU A 103 -2.15 -24.42 0.51
C GLU A 103 -1.79 -25.60 1.44
N GLY A 104 -2.48 -25.76 2.56
CA GLY A 104 -2.24 -26.85 3.53
C GLY A 104 -1.00 -26.65 4.40
N ARG A 105 -0.54 -25.41 4.58
CA ARG A 105 0.62 -25.03 5.40
C ARG A 105 0.22 -24.34 6.70
#